data_AF-A0A0G0E0V9-F1
#
_entry.id   AF-A0A0G0E0V9-F1
#
_cell.length_a   1.000
_cell.length_b   1.000
_cell.length_c   1.000
_cell.angle_alpha   90.00
_cell.angle_beta   90.00
_cell.angle_gamma   90.00
#
_symmetry.space_group_name_H-M   'P 1'
#
loop_
_entity.id
_entity.type
_entity.pdbx_description
1 polymer ?
#
loop_
_entity_poly.entity_id
_entity_poly.type
_entity_poly.pdbx_seq_one_letter_code
_entity_poly.pdbx_strand_id
1 'polypeptide(L)'
;VLQAQKLLKTKGTDSAFIHFNHIYPLDKEKITELLNQNKKYILIENNSWGQFGKLLTMETGIEIKNKILRYDGRPMTAEQIISKF
;
A
#
# COMPACT_ATOMS: atom_id res chain seq x y z
N VAL A 1 3.35 -1.46 -9.52
CA VAL A 1 2.42 -0.41 -9.03
C VAL A 1 2.27 0.76 -10.01
N LEU A 2 3.34 1.39 -10.50
CA LEU A 2 3.23 2.53 -11.43
C LEU A 2 2.40 2.23 -12.69
N GLN A 3 2.55 1.04 -13.28
CA GLN A 3 1.70 0.60 -14.40
C GLN A 3 0.21 0.49 -14.01
N ALA A 4 -0.08 0.04 -12.78
CA ALA A 4 -1.45 0.00 -12.28
C ALA A 4 -2.05 1.41 -12.15
N GLN A 5 -1.27 2.40 -11.69
CA GLN A 5 -1.72 3.80 -11.66
C GLN A 5 -2.09 4.33 -13.05
N LYS A 6 -1.29 4.01 -14.07
CA LYS A 6 -1.60 4.39 -15.47
C LYS A 6 -2.94 3.81 -15.92
N LEU A 7 -3.19 2.53 -15.65
CA LEU A 7 -4.45 1.87 -16.00
C LEU A 7 -5.64 2.33 -15.16
N LEU A 8 -5.44 2.72 -13.89
CA LEU A 8 -6.48 3.35 -13.09
C LEU A 8 -6.86 4.71 -13.66
N LYS A 9 -5.87 5.48 -14.13
CA LYS A 9 -6.10 6.78 -14.76
C LYS A 9 -6.93 6.65 -16.05
N THR A 10 -6.68 5.63 -16.87
CA THR A 10 -7.51 5.37 -18.07
C THR A 10 -8.95 4.97 -17.74
N LYS A 11 -9.19 4.45 -16.53
CA LYS A 11 -10.53 4.16 -15.97
C LYS A 11 -11.13 5.34 -15.20
N GLY A 12 -10.53 6.53 -15.25
CA GLY A 12 -11.04 7.72 -14.56
C GLY A 12 -10.80 7.75 -13.05
N THR A 13 -9.92 6.88 -12.53
CA THR A 13 -9.56 6.85 -11.10
C THR A 13 -8.21 7.49 -10.87
N ASP A 14 -8.18 8.60 -10.12
CA ASP A 14 -6.94 9.21 -9.66
C ASP A 14 -6.35 8.45 -8.48
N SER A 15 -5.03 8.25 -8.50
CA SER A 15 -4.32 7.49 -7.47
C SER A 15 -2.95 8.09 -7.18
N ALA A 16 -2.53 7.99 -5.92
CA ALA A 16 -1.16 8.29 -5.48
C ALA A 16 -0.46 7.00 -5.06
N PHE A 17 0.87 7.00 -5.09
CA PHE A 17 1.66 5.85 -4.68
C PHE A 17 2.72 6.28 -3.67
N ILE A 18 2.76 5.57 -2.54
CA ILE A 18 3.76 5.72 -1.48
C ILE A 18 4.59 4.45 -1.46
N HIS A 19 5.90 4.57 -1.63
CA HIS A 19 6.83 3.45 -1.59
C HIS A 19 7.81 3.61 -0.42
N PHE A 20 7.73 2.70 0.54
CA PHE A 20 8.68 2.62 1.63
C PHE A 20 9.91 1.84 1.18
N ASN A 21 11.00 2.55 0.90
CA ASN A 21 12.31 1.97 0.57
C ASN A 21 13.18 1.71 1.82
N HIS A 22 12.80 2.26 2.97
CA HIS A 22 13.41 2.03 4.28
C HIS A 22 12.30 1.60 5.24
N ILE A 23 12.39 0.37 5.75
CA ILE A 23 11.30 -0.25 6.52
C ILE A 23 11.48 -0.07 8.04
N TYR A 24 12.71 0.07 8.53
CA TYR A 24 12.96 0.26 9.96
C TYR A 24 14.31 0.95 10.23
N PRO A 25 14.38 1.92 11.17
CA PRO A 25 13.27 2.46 11.96
C PRO A 25 12.27 3.26 11.11
N LEU A 26 11.01 3.29 11.55
CA LEU A 26 9.97 4.12 10.94
C LEU A 26 9.94 5.49 11.60
N ASP A 27 9.74 6.53 10.79
CA ASP A 27 9.51 7.90 11.27
C ASP A 27 8.01 8.11 11.49
N LYS A 28 7.57 7.95 12.75
CA LYS A 28 6.16 8.03 13.12
C LYS A 28 5.51 9.36 12.72
N GLU A 29 6.20 10.48 12.96
CA GLU A 29 5.65 11.82 12.72
C GLU A 29 5.43 12.02 11.23
N LYS A 30 6.45 11.74 10.42
CA LYS A 30 6.38 11.86 8.96
C LYS A 30 5.33 10.94 8.34
N ILE A 31 5.19 9.71 8.85
CA ILE A 31 4.18 8.77 8.35
C ILE A 31 2.77 9.22 8.73
N THR A 32 2.58 9.73 9.94
CA THR A 32 1.28 10.25 10.40
C THR A 32 0.84 11.44 9.56
N GLU A 33 1.75 12.35 9.22
CA GLU A 33 1.48 13.48 8.32
C GLU A 33 1.12 13.01 6.90
N LEU A 34 1.82 11.99 6.39
CA LEU A 34 1.57 11.42 5.07
C LEU A 34 0.23 10.67 4.97
N LEU A 35 -0.19 10.00 6.05
CA LEU A 35 -1.42 9.20 6.12
C LEU A 35 -2.61 10.03 6.64
N ASN A 36 -3.13 10.91 5.78
CA ASN A 36 -4.33 11.72 6.03
C ASN A 36 -5.62 10.87 6.08
N GLN A 37 -6.44 11.07 7.11
CA GLN A 37 -7.68 10.31 7.35
C GLN A 37 -8.73 10.39 6.22
N ASN A 38 -8.68 11.38 5.33
CA ASN A 38 -9.67 11.59 4.27
C ASN A 38 -9.37 10.83 2.96
N LYS A 39 -8.47 9.84 2.98
CA LYS A 39 -8.07 9.06 1.79
C LYS A 39 -8.26 7.57 2.00
N LYS A 40 -8.60 6.86 0.92
CA LYS A 40 -8.59 5.39 0.87
C LYS A 40 -7.15 4.91 0.67
N TYR A 41 -6.59 4.26 1.68
CA TYR A 41 -5.31 3.56 1.56
C TYR A 41 -5.52 2.10 1.23
N ILE A 42 -4.68 1.59 0.33
CA ILE A 42 -4.58 0.16 -0.01
C ILE A 42 -3.13 -0.23 0.15
N LEU A 43 -2.87 -1.15 1.08
CA LEU A 43 -1.55 -1.68 1.34
C LEU A 43 -1.26 -2.83 0.37
N ILE A 44 -0.11 -2.79 -0.29
CA ILE A 44 0.29 -3.81 -1.27
C ILE A 44 1.56 -4.48 -0.77
N GLU A 45 1.50 -5.78 -0.48
CA GLU A 45 2.66 -6.54 0.03
C GLU A 45 2.75 -7.93 -0.61
N ASN A 46 3.95 -8.32 -1.02
CA ASN A 46 4.22 -9.68 -1.51
C ASN A 46 4.59 -10.62 -0.35
N ASN A 47 3.74 -10.65 0.68
CA ASN A 47 3.75 -11.68 1.72
C ASN A 47 2.33 -12.05 2.14
N SER A 48 2.20 -13.12 2.92
CA SER A 48 0.90 -13.68 3.30
C SER A 48 0.21 -12.90 4.42
N TRP A 49 0.96 -12.26 5.31
CA TRP A 49 0.46 -11.81 6.60
C TRP A 49 0.31 -10.28 6.74
N GLY A 50 0.67 -9.52 5.70
CA GLY A 50 0.70 -8.05 5.76
C GLY A 50 1.67 -7.57 6.83
N GLN A 51 2.88 -8.14 6.85
CA GLN A 51 3.87 -7.93 7.91
C GLN A 51 4.26 -6.45 8.04
N PHE A 52 4.44 -5.75 6.92
CA PHE A 52 4.75 -4.33 6.94
C PHE A 52 3.56 -3.52 7.46
N GLY A 53 2.34 -3.86 7.08
CA GLY A 53 1.13 -3.24 7.65
C GLY A 53 1.02 -3.39 9.17
N LYS A 54 1.39 -4.56 9.70
CA LYS A 54 1.45 -4.80 11.15
C LYS A 54 2.50 -3.91 11.81
N LEU A 55 3.72 -3.85 11.26
CA LEU A 55 4.78 -2.97 11.77
C LEU A 55 4.34 -1.50 11.76
N LEU A 56 3.78 -1.03 10.65
CA LEU A 56 3.29 0.34 10.52
C LEU A 56 2.20 0.64 11.55
N THR A 57 1.30 -0.30 11.81
CA THR A 57 0.28 -0.17 12.85
C THR A 57 0.90 -0.12 14.26
N MET A 58 1.90 -0.95 14.55
CA MET A 58 2.58 -0.96 15.86
C MET A 58 3.34 0.34 16.13
N GLU A 59 4.05 0.88 15.14
CA GLU A 59 4.85 2.10 15.29
C GLU A 59 3.99 3.38 15.30
N THR A 60 2.92 3.41 14.50
CA THR A 60 2.14 4.64 14.27
C THR A 60 0.74 4.64 14.88
N GLY A 61 0.17 3.47 15.17
CA GLY A 61 -1.24 3.30 15.55
C GLY A 61 -2.22 3.36 14.37
N ILE A 62 -1.74 3.59 13.14
CA ILE A 62 -2.58 3.73 11.95
C ILE A 62 -2.75 2.37 11.27
N GLU A 63 -3.97 1.86 11.25
CA GLU A 63 -4.30 0.60 10.57
C GLU A 63 -4.79 0.84 9.14
N ILE A 64 -4.06 0.30 8.15
CA ILE A 64 -4.53 0.23 6.76
C ILE A 64 -5.35 -1.05 6.58
N LYS A 65 -6.68 -0.91 6.52
CA LYS A 65 -7.62 -2.04 6.45
C LYS A 65 -7.63 -2.76 5.10
N ASN A 66 -7.54 -2.02 4.00
CA ASN A 66 -7.56 -2.61 2.66
C ASN A 66 -6.17 -3.12 2.29
N LYS A 67 -6.05 -4.41 1.96
CA LYS A 67 -4.77 -5.06 1.67
C LYS A 67 -4.85 -5.90 0.40
N ILE A 68 -3.83 -5.78 -0.43
CA ILE A 68 -3.56 -6.66 -1.58
C ILE A 68 -2.31 -7.45 -1.21
N LEU A 69 -2.50 -8.71 -0.84
CA LEU A 69 -1.45 -9.60 -0.37
C LEU A 69 -1.24 -10.74 -1.38
N ARG A 70 0.01 -11.16 -1.54
CA ARG A 70 0.39 -12.29 -2.39
C ARG A 70 1.62 -12.98 -1.81
N TYR A 71 1.72 -14.30 -1.95
CA TYR A 71 2.78 -15.08 -1.30
C TYR A 71 3.24 -16.30 -2.11
N ASP A 72 2.89 -16.37 -3.40
CA ASP A 72 3.21 -17.49 -4.29
C ASP A 72 4.60 -17.37 -4.96
N GLY A 73 5.45 -16.47 -4.46
CA GLY A 73 6.81 -16.22 -4.98
C GLY A 73 6.89 -15.46 -6.31
N ARG A 74 5.74 -15.16 -6.94
CA ARG A 74 5.72 -14.44 -8.22
C ARG A 74 5.50 -12.94 -7.98
N PRO A 75 6.01 -12.06 -8.87
CA PRO A 75 5.69 -10.64 -8.82
C PRO A 75 4.19 -10.38 -9.01
N MET A 76 3.64 -9.41 -8.27
CA MET A 76 2.28 -8.90 -8.53
C MET A 76 2.23 -8.16 -9.86
N THR A 77 1.19 -8.44 -10.66
CA THR A 77 0.96 -7.73 -11.92
C THR A 77 0.07 -6.50 -11.71
N ALA A 78 0.06 -5.59 -12.68
CA ALA A 78 -0.78 -4.40 -12.62
C ALA A 78 -2.27 -4.76 -12.61
N GLU A 79 -2.66 -5.78 -13.38
CA GLU A 79 -4.04 -6.27 -13.53
C GLU A 79 -4.57 -6.84 -12.21
N GLN A 80 -3.72 -7.58 -11.49
CA GLN A 80 -4.07 -8.11 -10.16
C GLN A 80 -4.24 -7.01 -9.12
N ILE A 81 -3.45 -5.94 -9.21
CA ILE A 81 -3.63 -4.78 -8.34
C ILE A 81 -5.00 -4.15 -8.64
N ILE A 82 -5.29 -3.86 -9.91
CA ILE A 82 -6.53 -3.17 -10.33
C ILE A 82 -7.79 -3.99 -10.04
N SER A 83 -7.73 -5.33 -10.11
CA SER A 83 -8.91 -6.16 -9.82
C SER A 83 -9.37 -6.08 -8.36
N LYS A 84 -8.55 -5.49 -7.48
CA LYS A 84 -8.84 -5.28 -6.05
C LYS A 84 -8.95 -3.79 -5.67
N PHE A 85 -8.97 -2.87 -6.64
CA PHE A 85 -9.19 -1.43 -6.42
C PHE A 85 -10.68 -1.09 -6.32
#